data_AF-A0A2S6N6G2-F1
#
_entry.id   AF-A0A2S6N6G2-F1
#
_cell.length_a   1.000
_cell.length_b   1.000
_cell.length_c   1.000
_cell.angle_alpha   90.00
_cell.angle_beta   90.00
_cell.angle_gamma   90.00
#
_symmetry.space_group_name_H-M   'P 1'
#
loop_
_entity.id
_entity.type
_entity.pdbx_description
1 polymer ?
#
loop_
_entity_poly.entity_id
_entity_poly.type
_entity_poly.pdbx_seq_one_letter_code
_entity_poly.pdbx_strand_id
1 'polypeptide(L)'
;MSAAVPGKARDIYIVGLRNQHAVENQAIELLERQIGRLKNYPEMEARMRQHVEESRAQARRLEDLLARHDTSHSGLKDTMMSLVGNLAALGHTPAPDEVLKNTMANFAFEHYEIASYKSLLTLADLAGEGGARAALQTSLREEEQMAAWIAEHIGPTVRRYVERSASGQTAGV
;
A
#
# COMPACT_ATOMS: atom_id res chain seq x y z
N MET A 1 -16.89 -22.64 -21.07
CA MET A 1 -17.18 -21.52 -20.14
C MET A 1 -18.02 -20.49 -20.90
N SER A 2 -19.07 -19.93 -20.30
CA SER A 2 -19.94 -18.94 -20.97
C SER A 2 -19.17 -17.66 -21.27
N ALA A 3 -19.40 -17.05 -22.45
CA ALA A 3 -18.81 -15.77 -22.86
C ALA A 3 -19.14 -14.59 -21.91
N ALA A 4 -20.11 -14.77 -20.99
CA ALA A 4 -20.46 -13.79 -19.98
C ALA A 4 -19.42 -13.63 -18.85
N VAL A 5 -18.66 -14.69 -18.53
CA VAL A 5 -17.69 -14.68 -17.42
C VAL A 5 -16.44 -13.84 -17.75
N PRO A 6 -15.81 -13.98 -18.93
CA PRO A 6 -14.64 -13.15 -19.28
C PRO A 6 -14.96 -11.65 -19.33
N GLY A 7 -16.13 -11.27 -19.87
CA GLY A 7 -16.55 -9.87 -19.93
C GLY A 7 -16.71 -9.26 -18.53
N LYS A 8 -17.41 -9.96 -17.63
CA LYS A 8 -17.59 -9.49 -16.25
C LYS A 8 -16.27 -9.46 -15.46
N ALA A 9 -15.40 -10.45 -15.67
CA ALA A 9 -14.08 -10.49 -15.05
C ALA A 9 -13.22 -9.29 -15.46
N ARG A 10 -13.25 -8.91 -16.75
CA ARG A 10 -12.55 -7.73 -17.27
C ARG A 10 -13.05 -6.43 -16.63
N ASP A 11 -14.37 -6.25 -16.48
CA ASP A 11 -14.93 -5.06 -15.82
C ASP A 11 -14.45 -4.94 -14.37
N ILE A 12 -14.49 -6.05 -13.62
CA ILE A 12 -14.04 -6.11 -12.22
C ILE A 12 -12.53 -5.88 -12.14
N TYR A 13 -11.76 -6.43 -13.08
CA TYR A 13 -10.31 -6.23 -13.17
C TYR A 13 -9.95 -4.76 -13.36
N ILE A 14 -10.60 -4.05 -14.30
CA ILE A 14 -10.37 -2.62 -14.55
C ILE A 14 -10.69 -1.79 -13.30
N VAL A 15 -11.79 -2.10 -12.61
CA VAL A 15 -12.14 -1.46 -11.34
C VAL A 15 -11.08 -1.74 -10.28
N GLY A 16 -10.61 -2.98 -10.17
CA GLY A 16 -9.55 -3.38 -9.26
C GLY A 16 -8.25 -2.60 -9.50
N LEU A 17 -7.83 -2.46 -10.77
CA LEU A 17 -6.63 -1.71 -11.13
C LEU A 17 -6.72 -0.25 -10.70
N ARG A 18 -7.86 0.41 -10.94
CA ARG A 18 -8.10 1.80 -10.50
C ARG A 18 -8.06 1.93 -8.98
N ASN A 19 -8.68 0.99 -8.28
CA ASN A 19 -8.72 1.00 -6.83
C ASN A 19 -7.32 0.79 -6.24
N GLN A 20 -6.54 -0.17 -6.76
CA GLN A 20 -5.16 -0.35 -6.30
C GLN A 20 -4.30 0.87 -6.64
N HIS A 21 -4.45 1.47 -7.82
CA HIS A 21 -3.72 2.70 -8.16
C HIS A 21 -4.01 3.86 -7.18
N ALA A 22 -5.26 4.00 -6.74
CA ALA A 22 -5.62 4.95 -5.71
C ALA A 22 -5.00 4.59 -4.33
N VAL A 23 -4.93 3.30 -4.00
CA VAL A 23 -4.28 2.80 -2.78
C VAL A 23 -2.78 3.13 -2.77
N GLU A 24 -2.06 2.89 -3.87
CA GLU A 24 -0.63 3.23 -4.01
C GLU A 24 -0.37 4.72 -3.80
N ASN A 25 -1.18 5.58 -4.44
CA ASN A 25 -1.05 7.03 -4.27
C ASN A 25 -1.32 7.46 -2.83
N GLN A 26 -2.30 6.83 -2.18
CA GLN A 26 -2.56 7.09 -0.77
C GLN A 26 -1.39 6.63 0.10
N ALA A 27 -0.80 5.47 -0.16
CA ALA A 27 0.37 4.95 0.55
C ALA A 27 1.54 5.94 0.48
N ILE A 28 1.85 6.44 -0.72
CA ILE A 28 2.89 7.45 -0.97
C ILE A 28 2.68 8.68 -0.08
N GLU A 29 1.49 9.28 -0.12
CA GLU A 29 1.18 10.47 0.67
C GLU A 29 1.29 10.23 2.18
N LEU A 30 0.88 9.05 2.67
CA LEU A 30 0.95 8.68 4.08
C LEU A 30 2.41 8.53 4.52
N LEU A 31 3.20 7.79 3.75
CA LEU A 31 4.61 7.54 4.04
C LEU A 31 5.42 8.82 4.01
N GLU A 32 5.25 9.69 3.02
CA GLU A 32 5.93 10.99 2.94
C GLU A 32 5.65 11.86 4.18
N ARG A 33 4.38 11.88 4.63
CA ARG A 33 3.98 12.59 5.85
C ARG A 33 4.62 11.99 7.10
N GLN A 34 4.65 10.67 7.22
CA GLN A 34 5.28 9.99 8.36
C GLN A 34 6.80 10.24 8.38
N ILE A 35 7.47 10.13 7.22
CA ILE A 35 8.89 10.44 7.05
C ILE A 35 9.20 11.87 7.53
N GLY A 36 8.37 12.85 7.15
CA GLY A 36 8.56 14.25 7.56
C GLY A 36 8.46 14.49 9.07
N ARG A 37 7.84 13.58 9.83
CA ARG A 37 7.70 13.66 11.29
C ARG A 37 8.61 12.69 12.05
N LEU A 38 9.13 11.67 11.37
CA LEU A 38 9.93 10.62 11.99
C LEU A 38 11.28 11.18 12.47
N LYS A 39 11.61 10.94 13.74
CA LYS A 39 12.87 11.38 14.36
C LYS A 39 13.56 10.24 15.07
N ASN A 40 14.87 10.13 14.88
CA ASN A 40 15.76 9.16 15.53
C ASN A 40 15.41 7.69 15.23
N TYR A 41 14.92 7.40 14.02
CA TYR A 41 14.74 6.05 13.45
C TYR A 41 15.30 5.99 12.01
N PRO A 42 16.62 6.14 11.83
CA PRO A 42 17.22 6.31 10.50
C PRO A 42 17.02 5.11 9.57
N GLU A 43 17.06 3.87 10.10
CA GLU A 43 16.83 2.65 9.32
C GLU A 43 15.39 2.55 8.81
N MET A 44 14.42 2.89 9.67
CA MET A 44 13.01 2.96 9.29
C MET A 44 12.77 4.07 8.26
N GLU A 45 13.34 5.25 8.46
CA GLU A 45 13.23 6.35 7.49
C GLU A 45 13.78 5.94 6.11
N ALA A 46 14.96 5.31 6.07
CA ALA A 46 15.57 4.84 4.84
C ALA A 46 14.68 3.79 4.14
N ARG A 47 14.16 2.81 4.88
CA ARG A 47 13.26 1.80 4.31
C ARG A 47 11.97 2.41 3.78
N MET A 48 11.37 3.36 4.49
CA MET A 48 10.15 4.04 4.06
C MET A 48 10.39 4.88 2.80
N ARG A 49 11.54 5.57 2.69
CA ARG A 49 11.90 6.30 1.46
C ARG A 49 12.09 5.36 0.27
N GLN A 50 12.74 4.22 0.49
CA GLN A 50 12.83 3.18 -0.54
C GLN A 50 11.42 2.71 -0.95
N HIS A 51 10.55 2.47 0.04
CA HIS A 51 9.21 1.99 -0.24
C HIS A 51 8.35 3.01 -1.01
N VAL A 52 8.48 4.30 -0.72
CA VAL A 52 7.83 5.36 -1.53
C VAL A 52 8.23 5.27 -3.00
N GLU A 53 9.50 4.99 -3.32
CA GLU A 53 9.92 4.80 -4.72
C GLU A 53 9.39 3.50 -5.33
N GLU A 54 9.30 2.43 -4.54
CA GLU A 54 8.64 1.17 -4.92
C GLU A 54 7.16 1.44 -5.25
N SER A 55 6.37 2.03 -4.36
CA SER A 55 4.95 2.35 -4.57
C SER A 55 4.73 3.30 -5.75
N ARG A 56 5.63 4.27 -5.98
CA ARG A 56 5.58 5.11 -7.21
C ARG A 56 5.79 4.29 -8.48
N ALA A 57 6.67 3.29 -8.45
CA ALA A 57 6.85 2.38 -9.58
C ALA A 57 5.63 1.45 -9.76
N GLN A 58 5.01 1.03 -8.66
CA GLN A 58 3.77 0.25 -8.66
C GLN A 58 2.61 1.02 -9.29
N ALA A 59 2.40 2.27 -8.88
CA ALA A 59 1.40 3.16 -9.47
C ALA A 59 1.58 3.30 -10.99
N ARG A 60 2.82 3.52 -11.47
CA ARG A 60 3.13 3.55 -12.91
C ARG A 60 2.80 2.23 -13.62
N ARG A 61 3.14 1.09 -13.02
CA ARG A 61 2.78 -0.23 -13.58
C ARG A 61 1.26 -0.39 -13.71
N LEU A 62 0.49 0.09 -12.73
CA LEU A 62 -0.98 0.04 -12.78
C LEU A 62 -1.55 1.00 -13.84
N GLU A 63 -0.98 2.19 -14.00
CA GLU A 63 -1.33 3.14 -15.08
C GLU A 63 -1.09 2.52 -16.47
N ASP A 64 0.08 1.89 -16.67
CA ASP A 64 0.43 1.22 -17.92
C ASP A 64 -0.54 0.07 -18.24
N LEU A 65 -1.03 -0.64 -17.22
CA LEU A 65 -2.05 -1.68 -17.39
C LEU A 65 -3.41 -1.06 -17.74
N LEU A 66 -3.82 0.00 -17.02
CA LEU A 66 -5.07 0.71 -17.29
C LEU A 66 -5.12 1.30 -18.69
N ALA A 67 -4.01 1.83 -19.20
CA ALA A 67 -3.90 2.43 -20.54
C ALA A 67 -4.16 1.43 -21.68
N ARG A 68 -4.04 0.11 -21.42
CA ARG A 68 -4.38 -0.94 -22.40
C ARG A 68 -5.88 -1.12 -22.59
N HIS A 69 -6.68 -0.53 -21.70
CA HIS A 69 -8.12 -0.58 -21.75
C HIS A 69 -8.66 0.79 -22.21
N ASP A 70 -9.51 0.82 -23.23
CA ASP A 70 -10.25 2.04 -23.61
C ASP A 70 -11.31 2.33 -22.53
N THR A 71 -10.88 3.04 -21.48
CA THR A 71 -11.70 3.24 -20.29
C THR A 71 -12.44 4.59 -20.27
N SER A 72 -12.65 5.19 -21.44
CA SER A 72 -13.33 6.47 -21.66
C SER A 72 -14.73 6.57 -21.03
N HIS A 73 -15.37 5.44 -20.70
CA HIS A 73 -16.65 5.42 -19.97
C HIS A 73 -16.64 4.43 -18.82
N SER A 74 -16.41 4.91 -17.59
CA SER A 74 -16.96 4.30 -16.37
C SER A 74 -16.60 5.17 -15.17
N GLY A 75 -17.51 6.06 -14.79
CA GLY A 75 -17.49 6.65 -13.45
C GLY A 75 -17.74 5.57 -12.41
N LEU A 76 -16.81 5.40 -11.48
CA LEU A 76 -17.08 4.73 -10.22
C LEU A 76 -16.60 5.64 -9.09
N LYS A 77 -17.57 6.06 -8.26
CA LYS A 77 -17.41 6.94 -7.11
C LYS A 77 -16.96 6.18 -5.86
N ASP A 78 -15.90 6.69 -5.24
CA ASP A 78 -15.72 7.02 -3.81
C ASP A 78 -15.90 5.96 -2.71
N THR A 79 -16.29 4.71 -2.96
CA THR A 79 -16.62 3.79 -1.86
C THR A 79 -15.37 3.12 -1.23
N MET A 80 -14.36 2.76 -2.03
CA MET A 80 -13.14 2.09 -1.53
C MET A 80 -12.16 3.07 -0.86
N MET A 81 -12.17 4.35 -1.29
CA MET A 81 -11.40 5.43 -0.64
C MET A 81 -11.78 5.60 0.84
N SER A 82 -13.03 5.30 1.22
CA SER A 82 -13.49 5.45 2.61
C SER A 82 -12.84 4.44 3.59
N LEU A 83 -12.57 3.21 3.17
CA LEU A 83 -11.92 2.18 4.01
C LEU A 83 -10.44 2.49 4.22
N VAL A 84 -9.75 2.85 3.13
CA VAL A 84 -8.35 3.27 3.15
C VAL A 84 -8.19 4.56 3.96
N GLY A 85 -9.09 5.52 3.79
CA GLY A 85 -9.12 6.77 4.55
C GLY A 85 -9.32 6.56 6.06
N ASN A 86 -10.10 5.56 6.46
CA ASN A 86 -10.28 5.23 7.88
C ASN A 86 -9.04 4.56 8.50
N LEU A 87 -8.35 3.67 7.77
CA LEU A 87 -7.06 3.11 8.20
C LEU A 87 -5.99 4.19 8.31
N ALA A 88 -5.94 5.11 7.35
CA ALA A 88 -5.09 6.29 7.40
C ALA A 88 -5.42 7.15 8.64
N ALA A 89 -6.68 7.44 8.94
CA ALA A 89 -7.06 8.27 10.08
C ALA A 89 -6.55 7.73 11.43
N LEU A 90 -6.47 6.40 11.61
CA LEU A 90 -6.00 5.76 12.84
C LEU A 90 -4.49 5.91 13.09
N GLY A 91 -3.67 6.03 12.04
CA GLY A 91 -2.21 6.24 12.15
C GLY A 91 -1.80 7.72 12.28
N HIS A 92 -2.64 8.67 11.88
CA HIS A 92 -2.21 10.05 11.61
C HIS A 92 -2.58 11.08 12.70
N THR A 93 -3.01 10.62 13.88
CA THR A 93 -3.23 11.52 15.01
C THR A 93 -1.90 11.75 15.73
N PRO A 94 -1.38 12.99 15.80
CA PRO A 94 -0.16 13.29 16.55
C PRO A 94 -0.29 12.78 17.98
N ALA A 95 0.61 11.89 18.36
CA ALA A 95 0.58 11.26 19.68
C ALA A 95 2.01 10.92 20.12
N PRO A 96 2.28 10.87 21.43
CA PRO A 96 3.60 10.49 21.93
C PRO A 96 4.06 9.10 21.46
N ASP A 97 3.13 8.23 21.06
CA ASP A 97 3.34 6.86 20.58
C ASP A 97 3.11 6.70 19.07
N GLU A 98 3.14 7.81 18.32
CA GLU A 98 2.85 7.84 16.87
C GLU A 98 3.68 6.81 16.08
N VAL A 99 4.97 6.63 16.39
CA VAL A 99 5.81 5.64 15.70
C VAL A 99 5.31 4.20 15.86
N LEU A 100 4.74 3.86 17.03
CA LEU A 100 4.17 2.52 17.27
C LEU A 100 2.89 2.34 16.47
N LYS A 101 1.99 3.35 16.54
CA LYS A 101 0.72 3.36 15.79
C LYS A 101 0.95 3.27 14.29
N ASN A 102 1.87 4.06 13.76
CA ASN A 102 2.25 4.03 12.34
C ASN A 102 2.82 2.66 11.95
N THR A 103 3.69 2.06 12.77
CA THR A 103 4.23 0.73 12.46
C THR A 103 3.12 -0.32 12.33
N MET A 104 2.14 -0.32 13.23
CA MET A 104 0.98 -1.23 13.16
C MET A 104 0.07 -0.92 11.97
N ALA A 105 -0.20 0.36 11.72
CA ALA A 105 -1.03 0.80 10.62
C ALA A 105 -0.41 0.45 9.27
N ASN A 106 0.89 0.72 9.07
CA ASN A 106 1.62 0.38 7.86
C ASN A 106 1.60 -1.14 7.65
N PHE A 107 1.88 -1.95 8.68
CA PHE A 107 1.81 -3.41 8.55
C PHE A 107 0.44 -3.93 8.08
N ALA A 108 -0.64 -3.36 8.61
CA ALA A 108 -1.99 -3.68 8.15
C ALA A 108 -2.25 -3.21 6.71
N PHE A 109 -1.68 -2.06 6.33
CA PHE A 109 -1.77 -1.50 4.99
C PHE A 109 -1.08 -2.40 3.96
N GLU A 110 0.17 -2.81 4.20
CA GLU A 110 0.90 -3.74 3.31
C GLU A 110 0.09 -5.03 3.06
N HIS A 111 -0.52 -5.59 4.12
CA HIS A 111 -1.32 -6.81 3.98
C HIS A 111 -2.59 -6.61 3.16
N TYR A 112 -3.18 -5.42 3.18
CA TYR A 112 -4.26 -5.08 2.29
C TYR A 112 -3.77 -5.00 0.83
N GLU A 113 -2.62 -4.40 0.57
CA GLU A 113 -2.03 -4.33 -0.78
C GLU A 113 -1.68 -5.71 -1.32
N ILE A 114 -1.06 -6.57 -0.50
CA ILE A 114 -0.79 -7.98 -0.81
C ILE A 114 -2.08 -8.70 -1.21
N ALA A 115 -3.17 -8.52 -0.46
CA ALA A 115 -4.45 -9.14 -0.76
C ALA A 115 -5.05 -8.60 -2.08
N SER A 116 -4.94 -7.29 -2.30
CA SER A 116 -5.39 -6.61 -3.51
C SER A 116 -4.65 -7.10 -4.76
N TYR A 117 -3.31 -7.20 -4.72
CA TYR A 117 -2.51 -7.75 -5.82
C TYR A 117 -2.79 -9.23 -6.10
N LYS A 118 -3.02 -10.05 -5.06
CA LYS A 118 -3.45 -11.45 -5.24
C LYS A 118 -4.82 -11.55 -5.92
N SER A 119 -5.74 -10.65 -5.58
CA SER A 119 -7.04 -10.52 -6.26
C SER A 119 -6.85 -10.11 -7.73
N LEU A 120 -6.03 -9.10 -8.01
CA LEU A 120 -5.73 -8.63 -9.37
C LEU A 120 -5.11 -9.70 -10.25
N LEU A 121 -4.19 -10.52 -9.72
CA LEU A 121 -3.62 -11.65 -10.46
C LEU A 121 -4.70 -12.65 -10.88
N THR A 122 -5.60 -12.98 -9.97
CA THR A 122 -6.72 -13.90 -10.25
C THR A 122 -7.67 -13.30 -11.29
N LEU A 123 -8.00 -12.02 -11.15
CA LEU A 123 -8.86 -11.30 -12.09
C LEU A 123 -8.23 -11.19 -13.48
N ALA A 124 -6.92 -10.94 -13.57
CA ALA A 124 -6.20 -10.92 -14.83
C ALA A 124 -6.26 -12.28 -15.54
N ASP A 125 -6.05 -13.38 -14.81
CA ASP A 125 -6.16 -14.74 -15.35
C ASP A 125 -7.58 -15.02 -15.86
N LEU A 126 -8.63 -14.62 -15.12
CA LEU A 126 -10.03 -14.79 -15.52
C LEU A 126 -10.47 -13.91 -16.69
N ALA A 127 -9.86 -12.71 -16.82
CA ALA A 127 -10.14 -11.76 -17.89
C ALA A 127 -9.34 -12.03 -19.18
N GLY A 128 -8.40 -12.98 -19.15
CA GLY A 128 -7.49 -13.25 -20.27
C GLY A 128 -6.36 -12.22 -20.41
N GLU A 129 -6.08 -11.45 -19.37
CA GLU A 129 -5.07 -10.38 -19.34
C GLU A 129 -3.68 -10.91 -18.95
N GLY A 130 -3.24 -11.99 -19.60
CA GLY A 130 -1.97 -12.67 -19.26
C GLY A 130 -0.73 -11.75 -19.33
N GLY A 131 -0.79 -10.70 -20.16
CA GLY A 131 0.25 -9.68 -20.27
C GLY A 131 0.38 -8.75 -19.04
N ALA A 132 -0.52 -8.83 -18.06
CA ALA A 132 -0.45 -8.07 -16.82
C ALA A 132 0.31 -8.78 -15.70
N ARG A 133 0.41 -10.12 -15.77
CA ARG A 133 0.88 -10.98 -14.69
C ARG A 133 2.26 -10.59 -14.15
N ALA A 134 3.22 -10.34 -15.05
CA ALA A 134 4.59 -10.01 -14.65
C ALA A 134 4.67 -8.70 -13.86
N ALA A 135 3.91 -7.68 -14.26
CA ALA A 135 3.88 -6.39 -13.57
C ALA A 135 3.25 -6.54 -12.17
N LEU A 136 2.08 -7.18 -12.09
CA LEU A 136 1.36 -7.41 -10.82
C LEU A 136 2.16 -8.29 -9.85
N GLN A 137 2.84 -9.32 -10.34
CA GLN A 137 3.71 -10.16 -9.51
C GLN A 137 4.94 -9.42 -8.99
N THR A 138 5.44 -8.44 -9.75
CA THR A 138 6.58 -7.63 -9.30
C THR A 138 6.16 -6.72 -8.15
N SER A 139 5.04 -6.01 -8.29
CA SER A 139 4.47 -5.24 -7.17
C SER A 139 4.18 -6.12 -5.95
N LEU A 140 3.51 -7.27 -6.13
CA LEU A 140 3.22 -8.19 -5.02
C LEU A 140 4.47 -8.58 -4.23
N ARG A 141 5.59 -8.85 -4.91
CA ARG A 141 6.85 -9.19 -4.21
C ARG A 141 7.43 -8.02 -3.44
N GLU A 142 7.32 -6.80 -3.97
CA GLU A 142 7.77 -5.58 -3.26
C GLU A 142 6.97 -5.38 -1.96
N GLU A 143 5.65 -5.52 -2.04
CA GLU A 143 4.73 -5.46 -0.88
C GLU A 143 5.01 -6.57 0.15
N GLU A 144 5.20 -7.82 -0.31
CA GLU A 144 5.56 -8.93 0.59
C GLU A 144 6.92 -8.70 1.29
N GLN A 145 7.88 -8.06 0.62
CA GLN A 145 9.16 -7.68 1.23
C GLN A 145 9.02 -6.54 2.24
N MET A 146 8.15 -5.56 1.99
CA MET A 146 7.89 -4.48 2.96
C MET A 146 7.18 -5.01 4.20
N ALA A 147 6.13 -5.84 4.03
CA ALA A 147 5.44 -6.48 5.14
C ALA A 147 6.40 -7.33 6.00
N ALA A 148 7.25 -8.15 5.36
CA ALA A 148 8.25 -8.95 6.06
C ALA A 148 9.24 -8.08 6.84
N TRP A 149 9.74 -7.01 6.22
CA TRP A 149 10.63 -6.07 6.88
C TRP A 149 9.97 -5.42 8.11
N ILE A 150 8.73 -4.95 7.99
CA ILE A 150 8.01 -4.36 9.12
C ILE A 150 7.85 -5.41 10.24
N ALA A 151 7.44 -6.64 9.90
CA ALA A 151 7.26 -7.70 10.89
C ALA A 151 8.54 -7.96 11.71
N GLU A 152 9.70 -7.98 11.06
CA GLU A 152 11.00 -8.14 11.71
C GLU A 152 11.38 -6.93 12.59
N HIS A 153 10.91 -5.73 12.24
CA HIS A 153 11.27 -4.47 12.90
C HIS A 153 10.24 -3.98 13.93
N ILE A 154 9.08 -4.62 14.08
CA ILE A 154 8.11 -4.30 15.16
C ILE A 154 8.77 -4.39 16.53
N GLY A 155 9.41 -5.53 16.84
CA GLY A 155 10.07 -5.75 18.13
C GLY A 155 11.17 -4.71 18.44
N PRO A 156 12.15 -4.52 17.53
CA PRO A 156 13.16 -3.48 17.66
C PRO A 156 12.59 -2.06 17.85
N THR A 157 11.54 -1.70 17.09
CA THR A 157 10.89 -0.39 17.18
C THR A 157 10.28 -0.16 18.55
N VAL A 158 9.54 -1.15 19.09
CA VAL A 158 8.93 -1.06 20.42
C VAL A 158 10.00 -0.89 21.50
N ARG A 159 11.09 -1.66 21.46
CA ARG A 159 12.18 -1.55 22.45
C ARG A 159 12.81 -0.15 22.41
N ARG A 160 13.17 0.33 21.22
CA ARG A 160 13.77 1.65 21.02
C ARG A 160 12.85 2.77 21.49
N TYR A 161 11.54 2.63 21.25
CA TYR A 161 10.55 3.59 21.75
C TYR A 161 10.55 3.66 23.28
N VAL A 162 10.51 2.50 23.96
CA VAL A 162 10.51 2.42 25.42
C VAL A 162 11.80 2.98 26.02
N GLU A 163 12.97 2.62 25.48
CA GLU A 163 14.28 3.12 25.93
C GLU A 163 14.39 4.65 25.82
N ARG A 164 13.85 5.22 24.74
CA ARG A 164 13.82 6.67 24.53
C ARG A 164 12.85 7.39 25.46
N SER A 165 11.66 6.80 25.65
CA SER A 165 10.67 7.32 26.61
C SER A 165 11.25 7.35 28.03
N ALA A 166 11.96 6.29 28.45
CA ALA A 166 12.60 6.19 29.74
C ALA A 166 13.77 7.18 29.94
N SER A 167 14.44 7.60 28.87
CA SER A 167 15.57 8.55 28.91
C SER A 167 15.17 10.02 28.75
N GLY A 168 13.86 10.33 28.76
CA GLY A 168 13.35 11.70 28.60
C GLY A 168 13.49 12.26 27.18
N GLN A 169 13.86 11.42 26.21
CA GLN A 169 13.91 11.80 24.79
C GLN A 169 12.57 11.47 24.15
N THR A 170 11.70 12.48 24.00
CA THR A 170 10.41 12.29 23.32
C THR A 170 10.61 11.75 21.90
N ALA A 171 9.71 10.86 21.47
CA ALA A 171 9.59 10.45 20.08
C ALA A 171 8.88 11.52 19.24
N GLY A 172 9.26 12.81 19.39
CA GLY A 172 8.46 13.96 18.91
C GLY A 172 7.16 14.10 19.73
N VAL A 173 6.70 15.27 20.16
CA VAL A 173 6.96 16.68 19.81
C VAL A 173 8.35 17.17 20.20
#